data_AF-A0AAJ0UHL0-F1
#
_entry.id   AF-A0AAJ0UHL0-F1
#
_cell.length_a   1.000
_cell.length_b   1.000
_cell.length_c   1.000
_cell.angle_alpha   90.00
_cell.angle_beta   90.00
_cell.angle_gamma   90.00
#
_symmetry.space_group_name_H-M   'P 1'
#
loop_
_entity.id
_entity.type
_entity.pdbx_description
1 polymer ?
#
loop_
_entity_poly.entity_id
_entity_poly.type
_entity_poly.pdbx_seq_one_letter_code
_entity_poly.pdbx_strand_id
1 'polypeptide(L)'
;MKKNLCVDSTEGLPIAEPPCNAGVRSDLRIRLVSSQEDWPLIRYRTPSGTELALLTNEFSLLPGVVAFLYGRRWEQEKTHDTWKNDFAVAKAWGQSSVAIANQADLAIITTLLVHRMLARCLNGEPAGDEKALRKQDRRQQGLADRAVSTERPAWSAPLYRYTSKLSRQVLRFFKLAFLKPASPQLYETQLRPLLMAYL
;
A
#
# COMPACT_ATOMS: atom_id res chain seq x y z
N MET A 1 18.81 21.05 -9.88
CA MET A 1 18.65 20.48 -8.52
C MET A 1 18.37 21.63 -7.56
N LYS A 2 17.39 21.53 -6.64
CA LYS A 2 17.13 22.63 -5.67
C LYS A 2 18.39 22.84 -4.84
N LYS A 3 18.89 24.09 -4.72
CA LYS A 3 20.15 24.43 -4.00
C LYS A 3 20.20 23.93 -2.54
N ASN A 4 19.05 23.63 -1.96
CA ASN A 4 18.91 23.26 -0.55
C ASN A 4 18.97 21.74 -0.28
N LEU A 5 18.99 20.89 -1.32
CA LEU A 5 19.10 19.42 -1.19
C LEU A 5 20.52 18.93 -1.54
N CYS A 6 21.53 19.78 -1.36
CA CYS A 6 22.92 19.41 -1.52
C CYS A 6 23.41 18.67 -0.27
N VAL A 7 24.15 17.59 -0.47
CA VAL A 7 24.79 16.83 0.60
C VAL A 7 26.10 17.51 0.96
N ASP A 8 26.28 17.85 2.23
CA ASP A 8 27.45 18.52 2.79
C ASP A 8 28.49 17.50 3.30
N SER A 9 28.02 16.44 3.95
CA SER A 9 28.86 15.34 4.44
C SER A 9 28.19 13.99 4.26
N THR A 10 28.98 12.92 4.23
CA THR A 10 28.51 11.54 4.11
C THR A 10 29.40 10.60 4.90
N GLU A 11 28.78 9.77 5.74
CA GLU A 11 29.39 8.68 6.48
C GLU A 11 28.71 7.36 6.07
N GLY A 12 29.49 6.34 5.72
CA GLY A 12 28.96 5.02 5.40
C GLY A 12 28.68 4.21 6.67
N LEU A 13 27.46 3.69 6.80
CA LEU A 13 27.07 2.81 7.89
C LEU A 13 27.19 1.34 7.45
N PRO A 14 27.58 0.43 8.36
CA PRO A 14 27.63 -0.99 8.04
C PRO A 14 26.22 -1.52 7.75
N ILE A 15 26.07 -2.23 6.63
CA ILE A 15 24.82 -2.90 6.28
C ILE A 15 24.83 -4.26 6.96
N ALA A 16 23.95 -4.48 7.92
CA ALA A 16 23.73 -5.81 8.47
C ALA A 16 23.25 -6.79 7.38
N GLU A 17 23.51 -8.10 7.56
CA GLU A 17 23.15 -9.15 6.58
C GLU A 17 21.82 -9.92 6.82
N PRO A 18 20.74 -9.36 7.41
CA PRO A 18 19.47 -10.08 7.39
C PRO A 18 18.86 -10.09 5.97
N PRO A 19 18.03 -11.09 5.64
CA PRO A 19 17.37 -11.18 4.33
C PRO A 19 16.60 -9.92 3.91
N CYS A 20 16.13 -9.11 4.87
CA CYS A 20 15.40 -7.88 4.57
C CYS A 20 16.26 -6.82 3.86
N ASN A 21 17.57 -6.80 4.08
CA ASN A 21 18.50 -5.86 3.44
C ASN A 21 18.93 -6.29 2.03
N ALA A 22 18.40 -7.40 1.51
CA ALA A 22 18.66 -7.83 0.14
C ALA A 22 18.28 -6.72 -0.87
N GLY A 23 19.26 -6.25 -1.64
CA GLY A 23 19.12 -5.16 -2.61
C GLY A 23 19.59 -3.79 -2.11
N VAL A 24 19.90 -3.64 -0.81
CA VAL A 24 20.53 -2.42 -0.28
C VAL A 24 21.96 -2.32 -0.82
N ARG A 25 22.32 -1.15 -1.36
CA ARG A 25 23.63 -0.83 -1.96
C ARG A 25 24.50 -0.01 -1.05
N SER A 26 23.90 0.91 -0.31
CA SER A 26 24.57 1.70 0.72
C SER A 26 23.55 2.14 1.76
N ASP A 27 23.98 2.17 3.01
CA ASP A 27 23.29 2.90 4.09
C ASP A 27 24.22 4.02 4.53
N LEU A 28 23.77 5.27 4.41
CA LEU A 28 24.61 6.44 4.58
C LEU A 28 23.98 7.35 5.63
N ARG A 29 24.78 7.88 6.55
CA ARG A 29 24.43 9.07 7.30
C ARG A 29 24.91 10.29 6.53
N ILE A 30 24.01 11.21 6.20
CA ILE A 30 24.33 12.42 5.46
C ILE A 30 23.93 13.66 6.25
N ARG A 31 24.60 14.78 5.99
CA ARG A 31 24.10 16.11 6.40
C ARG A 31 23.73 16.90 5.15
N LEU A 32 22.56 17.53 5.17
CA LEU A 32 22.13 18.41 4.07
C LEU A 32 22.59 19.83 4.37
N VAL A 33 22.94 20.61 3.34
CA VAL A 33 23.27 22.05 3.51
C VAL A 33 22.13 22.83 4.20
N SER A 34 20.89 22.37 4.05
CA SER A 34 19.70 22.99 4.65
C SER A 34 19.33 22.47 6.05
N SER A 35 20.09 21.53 6.62
CA SER A 35 19.78 20.91 7.91
C SER A 35 21.03 20.77 8.77
N GLN A 36 20.91 21.09 10.06
CA GLN A 36 21.97 20.80 11.02
C GLN A 36 21.93 19.36 11.52
N GLU A 37 20.82 18.65 11.25
CA GLU A 37 20.61 17.27 11.64
C GLU A 37 21.18 16.31 10.60
N ASP A 38 21.55 15.12 11.08
CA ASP A 38 21.96 14.03 10.22
C ASP A 38 20.73 13.25 9.71
N TRP A 39 20.82 12.71 8.50
CA TRP A 39 19.74 11.98 7.84
C TRP A 39 20.25 10.66 7.27
N PRO A 40 19.52 9.54 7.43
CA PRO A 40 19.81 8.32 6.72
C PRO A 40 19.41 8.45 5.24
N LEU A 41 20.37 8.16 4.36
CA LEU A 41 20.19 8.04 2.92
C LEU A 41 20.52 6.61 2.49
N ILE A 42 19.48 5.88 2.11
CA ILE A 42 19.58 4.49 1.70
C ILE A 42 19.56 4.41 0.18
N ARG A 43 20.56 3.77 -0.42
CA ARG A 43 20.53 3.41 -1.84
C ARG A 43 20.06 1.97 -1.97
N TYR A 44 19.00 1.76 -2.73
CA TYR A 44 18.37 0.46 -2.86
C TYR A 44 18.11 0.14 -4.32
N ARG A 45 18.52 -1.06 -4.74
CA ARG A 45 18.18 -1.60 -6.06
C ARG A 45 16.94 -2.47 -5.94
N THR A 46 15.88 -2.07 -6.62
CA THR A 46 14.63 -2.83 -6.67
C THR A 46 14.82 -4.15 -7.44
N PRO A 47 13.90 -5.12 -7.29
CA PRO A 47 13.88 -6.31 -8.14
C PRO A 47 13.75 -5.99 -9.64
N SER A 48 13.10 -4.87 -10.00
CA SER A 48 13.05 -4.37 -11.39
C SER A 48 14.39 -3.82 -11.90
N GLY A 49 15.41 -3.73 -11.04
CA GLY A 49 16.73 -3.18 -11.36
C GLY A 49 16.83 -1.66 -11.25
N THR A 50 15.76 -0.99 -10.80
CA THR A 50 15.72 0.46 -10.58
C THR A 50 16.51 0.82 -9.33
N GLU A 51 17.38 1.82 -9.45
CA GLU A 51 18.13 2.36 -8.31
C GLU A 51 17.32 3.49 -7.65
N LEU A 52 17.05 3.33 -6.35
CA LEU A 52 16.33 4.29 -5.53
C LEU A 52 17.27 4.94 -4.52
N ALA A 53 17.05 6.21 -4.25
CA ALA A 53 17.68 6.95 -3.16
C ALA A 53 16.59 7.39 -2.18
N LEU A 54 16.61 6.81 -0.98
CA LEU A 54 15.57 6.95 0.02
C LEU A 54 16.12 7.76 1.20
N LEU A 55 15.60 8.96 1.38
CA LEU A 55 15.89 9.80 2.54
C LEU A 55 14.79 9.57 3.58
N THR A 56 15.18 9.31 4.84
CA THR A 56 14.23 9.07 5.94
C THR A 56 14.63 9.86 7.18
N ASN A 57 13.70 10.06 8.11
CA ASN A 57 13.96 10.56 9.47
C ASN A 57 13.88 9.46 10.53
N GLU A 58 13.78 8.21 10.09
CA GLU A 58 13.71 7.04 10.95
C GLU A 58 15.06 6.33 11.00
N PHE A 59 15.67 6.32 12.18
CA PHE A 59 17.04 5.83 12.41
C PHE A 59 17.08 4.42 12.99
N SER A 60 15.96 3.93 13.52
CA SER A 60 15.89 2.60 14.16
C SER A 60 15.58 1.47 13.18
N LEU A 61 15.12 1.81 11.97
CA LEU A 61 14.72 0.81 10.98
C LEU A 61 15.90 0.32 10.16
N LEU A 62 15.91 -0.98 9.87
CA LEU A 62 16.83 -1.55 8.90
C LEU A 62 16.58 -0.95 7.51
N PRO A 63 17.64 -0.73 6.70
CA PRO A 63 17.50 -0.05 5.41
C PRO A 63 16.57 -0.77 4.43
N GLY A 64 16.56 -2.11 4.49
CA GLY A 64 15.63 -2.93 3.73
C GLY A 64 14.16 -2.75 4.10
N VAL A 65 13.87 -2.46 5.38
CA VAL A 65 12.51 -2.16 5.86
C VAL A 65 12.06 -0.79 5.35
N VAL A 66 12.95 0.20 5.32
CA VAL A 66 12.66 1.51 4.71
C VAL A 66 12.32 1.36 3.23
N ALA A 67 13.07 0.55 2.48
CA ALA A 67 12.75 0.24 1.08
C ALA A 67 11.38 -0.43 0.92
N PHE A 68 11.02 -1.34 1.82
CA PHE A 68 9.68 -1.92 1.85
C PHE A 68 8.59 -0.88 2.11
N LEU A 69 8.76 -0.01 3.11
CA LEU A 69 7.81 1.06 3.43
C LEU A 69 7.63 2.02 2.25
N TYR A 70 8.72 2.39 1.57
CA TYR A 70 8.63 3.17 0.34
C TYR A 70 7.82 2.44 -0.75
N GLY A 71 8.07 1.15 -0.95
CA GLY A 71 7.33 0.32 -1.90
C GLY A 71 5.82 0.19 -1.58
N ARG A 72 5.39 0.50 -0.34
CA ARG A 72 3.97 0.60 0.04
C ARG A 72 3.31 1.89 -0.41
N ARG A 73 4.05 2.92 -0.86
CA ARG A 73 3.45 4.13 -1.46
C ARG A 73 2.46 3.80 -2.57
N TRP A 74 2.77 2.79 -3.38
CA TRP A 74 1.87 2.29 -4.44
C TRP A 74 0.51 1.79 -3.94
N GLU A 75 0.41 1.33 -2.69
CA GLU A 75 -0.88 0.95 -2.09
C GLU A 75 -1.80 2.15 -1.91
N GLN A 76 -1.26 3.33 -1.58
CA GLN A 76 -2.05 4.56 -1.48
C GLN A 76 -2.66 4.94 -2.84
N GLU A 77 -1.90 4.80 -3.92
CA GLU A 77 -2.39 5.03 -5.28
C GLU A 77 -3.52 4.07 -5.65
N LYS A 78 -3.44 2.80 -5.22
CA LYS A 78 -4.52 1.82 -5.41
C LYS A 78 -5.80 2.19 -4.68
N THR A 79 -5.69 2.79 -3.49
CA THR A 79 -6.84 3.34 -2.77
C THR A 79 -7.46 4.52 -3.53
N HIS A 80 -6.65 5.43 -4.07
CA HIS A 80 -7.14 6.51 -4.92
C HIS A 80 -7.82 5.99 -6.20
N ASP A 81 -7.30 4.92 -6.82
CA ASP A 81 -7.93 4.26 -7.96
C ASP A 81 -9.33 3.73 -7.60
N THR A 82 -9.48 3.14 -6.41
CA THR A 82 -10.78 2.69 -5.90
C THR A 82 -11.74 3.86 -5.73
N TRP A 83 -11.29 4.97 -5.14
CA TRP A 83 -12.14 6.14 -4.99
C TRP A 83 -12.58 6.66 -6.37
N LYS A 84 -11.64 6.97 -7.25
CA LYS A 84 -11.94 7.57 -8.56
C LYS A 84 -12.86 6.68 -9.40
N ASN A 85 -12.56 5.39 -9.50
CA ASN A 85 -13.22 4.49 -10.44
C ASN A 85 -14.37 3.69 -9.81
N ASP A 86 -14.15 3.14 -8.62
CA ASP A 86 -15.10 2.21 -8.01
C ASP A 86 -16.16 2.94 -7.16
N PHE A 87 -15.81 4.05 -6.51
CA PHE A 87 -16.78 4.98 -5.88
C PHE A 87 -17.30 6.06 -6.83
N ALA A 88 -16.82 6.10 -8.07
CA ALA A 88 -17.17 7.10 -9.06
C ALA A 88 -16.92 8.56 -8.60
N VAL A 89 -15.93 8.79 -7.73
CA VAL A 89 -15.60 10.15 -7.24
C VAL A 89 -14.62 10.91 -8.15
N ALA A 90 -14.39 10.44 -9.38
CA ALA A 90 -13.52 11.14 -10.34
C ALA A 90 -14.09 12.49 -10.80
N LYS A 91 -15.42 12.64 -10.79
CA LYS A 91 -16.10 13.91 -11.11
C LYS A 91 -16.58 14.55 -9.82
N ALA A 92 -16.32 15.85 -9.67
CA ALA A 92 -16.82 16.61 -8.52
C ALA A 92 -18.34 16.67 -8.54
N TRP A 93 -18.98 16.44 -7.38
CA TRP A 93 -20.44 16.56 -7.21
C TRP A 93 -20.90 18.03 -7.16
N GLY A 94 -19.97 18.95 -6.91
CA GLY A 94 -20.19 20.40 -6.92
C GLY A 94 -18.89 21.14 -7.19
N GLN A 95 -18.99 22.43 -7.55
CA GLN A 95 -17.84 23.26 -7.94
C GLN A 95 -17.12 23.91 -6.74
N SER A 96 -17.74 23.95 -5.56
CA SER A 96 -17.14 24.58 -4.38
C SER A 96 -16.06 23.70 -3.77
N SER A 97 -15.05 24.34 -3.16
CA SER A 97 -13.99 23.64 -2.43
C SER A 97 -14.55 22.75 -1.30
N VAL A 98 -15.61 23.21 -0.63
CA VAL A 98 -16.31 22.45 0.42
C VAL A 98 -16.97 21.19 -0.14
N ALA A 99 -17.62 21.27 -1.31
CA ALA A 99 -18.24 20.09 -1.93
C ALA A 99 -17.18 19.05 -2.33
N ILE A 100 -16.04 19.51 -2.87
CA ILE A 100 -14.91 18.64 -3.24
C ILE A 100 -14.29 17.98 -2.00
N ALA A 101 -14.10 18.74 -0.91
CA ALA A 101 -13.58 18.22 0.36
C ALA A 101 -14.53 17.15 0.95
N ASN A 102 -15.82 17.46 1.06
CA ASN A 102 -16.83 16.52 1.57
C ASN A 102 -16.87 15.22 0.75
N GLN A 103 -16.75 15.30 -0.57
CA GLN A 103 -16.71 14.12 -1.44
C GLN A 103 -15.48 13.24 -1.17
N ALA A 104 -14.31 13.85 -0.95
CA ALA A 104 -13.10 13.12 -0.59
C ALA A 104 -13.22 12.49 0.81
N ASP A 105 -13.72 13.24 1.79
CA ASP A 105 -13.92 12.76 3.16
C ASP A 105 -14.89 11.57 3.21
N LEU A 106 -15.98 11.63 2.44
CA LEU A 106 -16.92 10.51 2.33
C LEU A 106 -16.28 9.27 1.70
N ALA A 107 -15.39 9.42 0.70
CA ALA A 107 -14.65 8.30 0.13
C ALA A 107 -13.72 7.67 1.19
N ILE A 108 -12.99 8.49 1.96
CA ILE A 108 -12.10 8.03 3.03
C ILE A 108 -12.89 7.28 4.11
N ILE A 109 -13.94 7.92 4.65
CA ILE A 109 -14.77 7.36 5.72
C ILE A 109 -15.41 6.04 5.25
N THR A 110 -15.96 6.00 4.04
CA THR A 110 -16.55 4.79 3.47
C THR A 110 -15.51 3.67 3.38
N THR A 111 -14.30 3.95 2.89
CA THR A 111 -13.22 2.96 2.83
C THR A 111 -12.89 2.40 4.22
N LEU A 112 -12.69 3.26 5.22
CA LEU A 112 -12.35 2.86 6.58
C LEU A 112 -13.46 2.02 7.23
N LEU A 113 -14.72 2.42 7.06
CA LEU A 113 -15.88 1.71 7.62
C LEU A 113 -16.05 0.33 6.98
N VAL A 114 -15.88 0.23 5.66
CA VAL A 114 -15.96 -1.06 4.95
C VAL A 114 -14.83 -1.99 5.41
N HIS A 115 -13.59 -1.53 5.48
CA HIS A 115 -12.48 -2.35 5.98
C HIS A 115 -12.72 -2.82 7.43
N ARG A 116 -13.17 -1.93 8.31
CA ARG A 116 -13.50 -2.27 9.70
C ARG A 116 -14.64 -3.29 9.78
N MET A 117 -15.67 -3.15 8.95
CA MET A 117 -16.79 -4.08 8.89
C MET A 117 -16.34 -5.45 8.38
N LEU A 118 -15.55 -5.52 7.31
CA LEU A 118 -14.98 -6.78 6.81
C LEU A 118 -14.13 -7.48 7.87
N ALA A 119 -13.28 -6.74 8.58
CA ALA A 119 -12.47 -7.30 9.67
C ALA A 119 -13.34 -7.86 10.81
N ARG A 120 -14.45 -7.21 11.16
CA ARG A 120 -15.35 -7.67 12.24
C ARG A 120 -16.25 -8.83 11.82
N CYS A 121 -16.84 -8.75 10.64
CA CYS A 121 -17.82 -9.74 10.16
C CYS A 121 -17.18 -11.07 9.77
N LEU A 122 -15.86 -11.09 9.60
CA LEU A 122 -15.14 -12.26 9.16
C LEU A 122 -14.12 -12.77 10.19
N ASN A 123 -14.42 -12.55 11.49
CA ASN A 123 -13.70 -13.08 12.66
C ASN A 123 -12.28 -12.55 12.91
N GLY A 124 -12.02 -11.27 12.66
CA GLY A 124 -10.82 -10.57 13.16
C GLY A 124 -9.52 -10.88 12.42
N GLU A 125 -9.44 -12.01 11.72
CA GLU A 125 -8.51 -12.21 10.62
C GLU A 125 -9.02 -11.40 9.42
N PRO A 126 -8.15 -10.79 8.59
CA PRO A 126 -8.57 -10.22 7.32
C PRO A 126 -9.04 -11.40 6.49
N ALA A 127 -10.31 -11.80 6.60
CA ALA A 127 -10.77 -12.95 5.86
C ALA A 127 -10.46 -12.67 4.41
N GLY A 128 -9.55 -13.51 3.92
CA GLY A 128 -8.82 -13.24 2.72
C GLY A 128 -9.88 -12.98 1.69
N ASP A 129 -9.86 -11.80 1.10
CA ASP A 129 -10.27 -11.69 -0.27
C ASP A 129 -9.32 -12.66 -1.01
N GLU A 130 -9.66 -13.95 -1.01
CA GLU A 130 -8.81 -15.03 -1.49
C GLU A 130 -8.50 -14.78 -2.94
N LYS A 131 -9.42 -14.14 -3.64
CA LYS A 131 -9.21 -13.61 -4.98
C LYS A 131 -8.10 -12.55 -5.03
N ALA A 132 -8.10 -11.56 -4.14
CA ALA A 132 -7.02 -10.59 -4.06
C ALA A 132 -5.68 -11.26 -3.70
N LEU A 133 -5.69 -12.23 -2.79
CA LEU A 133 -4.50 -13.01 -2.43
C LEU A 133 -3.98 -13.86 -3.61
N ARG A 134 -4.85 -14.58 -4.32
CA ARG A 134 -4.50 -15.33 -5.54
C ARG A 134 -3.96 -14.41 -6.63
N LYS A 135 -4.49 -13.19 -6.74
CA LYS A 135 -3.97 -12.19 -7.68
C LYS A 135 -2.58 -11.70 -7.27
N GLN A 136 -2.33 -11.55 -5.97
CA GLN A 136 -1.01 -11.25 -5.44
C GLN A 136 -0.03 -12.41 -5.71
N ASP A 137 -0.46 -13.66 -5.50
CA ASP A 137 0.35 -14.85 -5.79
C ASP A 137 0.72 -14.96 -7.27
N ARG A 138 -0.24 -14.76 -8.19
CA ARG A 138 0.04 -14.75 -9.63
C ARG A 138 1.03 -13.65 -10.03
N ARG A 139 0.94 -12.47 -9.40
CA ARG A 139 1.92 -11.40 -9.62
C ARG A 139 3.31 -11.81 -9.11
N GLN A 140 3.37 -12.50 -7.97
CA GLN A 140 4.62 -13.00 -7.41
C GLN A 140 5.25 -14.08 -8.29
N GLN A 141 4.46 -14.98 -8.86
CA GLN A 141 4.92 -15.93 -9.86
C GLN A 141 5.44 -15.20 -11.11
N GLY A 142 4.68 -14.23 -11.62
CA GLY A 142 5.13 -13.40 -12.76
C GLY A 142 6.40 -12.60 -12.48
N LEU A 143 6.70 -12.26 -11.22
CA LEU A 143 7.98 -11.65 -10.83
C LEU A 143 9.14 -12.66 -10.92
N ALA A 144 8.93 -13.90 -10.48
CA ALA A 144 9.91 -14.98 -10.62
C ALA A 144 10.21 -15.26 -12.11
N ASP A 145 9.18 -15.22 -12.94
CA ASP A 145 9.27 -15.44 -14.38
C ASP A 145 9.71 -14.18 -15.18
N ARG A 146 10.04 -13.08 -14.48
CA ARG A 146 10.38 -11.75 -15.06
C ARG A 146 9.32 -11.14 -16.00
N ALA A 147 8.10 -11.67 -15.97
CA ALA A 147 6.96 -11.17 -16.75
C ALA A 147 6.33 -9.90 -16.15
N VAL A 148 6.60 -9.62 -14.88
CA VAL A 148 6.11 -8.44 -14.14
C VAL A 148 7.29 -7.78 -13.42
N SER A 149 7.27 -6.47 -13.23
CA SER A 149 8.26 -5.73 -12.46
C SER A 149 7.66 -5.16 -11.17
N THR A 150 8.48 -5.02 -10.12
CA THR A 150 8.05 -4.44 -8.84
C THR A 150 9.18 -3.65 -8.19
N GLU A 151 8.79 -2.62 -7.45
CA GLU A 151 9.69 -1.85 -6.59
C GLU A 151 9.77 -2.44 -5.17
N ARG A 152 8.87 -3.37 -4.80
CA ARG A 152 8.84 -3.96 -3.46
C ARG A 152 9.94 -4.99 -3.26
N PRO A 153 10.60 -5.04 -2.09
CA PRO A 153 11.56 -6.09 -1.78
C PRO A 153 10.94 -7.48 -1.83
N ALA A 154 11.66 -8.45 -2.40
CA ALA A 154 11.16 -9.82 -2.60
C ALA A 154 10.78 -10.52 -1.28
N TRP A 155 11.55 -10.28 -0.20
CA TRP A 155 11.30 -10.85 1.12
C TRP A 155 9.95 -10.44 1.71
N SER A 156 9.36 -9.33 1.25
CA SER A 156 8.11 -8.80 1.81
C SER A 156 6.87 -9.59 1.36
N ALA A 157 6.94 -10.28 0.21
CA ALA A 157 5.80 -10.98 -0.37
C ALA A 157 5.15 -12.05 0.55
N PRO A 158 5.91 -12.95 1.22
CA PRO A 158 5.30 -13.92 2.14
C PRO A 158 4.74 -13.27 3.42
N LEU A 159 5.30 -12.15 3.87
CA LEU A 159 4.93 -11.50 5.14
C LEU A 159 3.78 -10.51 4.99
N TYR A 160 3.70 -9.81 3.87
CA TYR A 160 2.73 -8.75 3.64
C TYR A 160 1.65 -9.21 2.65
N ARG A 161 0.61 -9.84 3.18
CA ARG A 161 -0.54 -10.37 2.42
C ARG A 161 -1.77 -9.48 2.57
N TYR A 162 -1.59 -8.18 2.33
CA TYR A 162 -2.65 -7.17 2.46
C TYR A 162 -2.83 -6.40 1.16
N THR A 163 -4.10 -6.18 0.79
CA THR A 163 -4.51 -5.29 -0.30
C THR A 163 -5.15 -4.04 0.27
N SER A 164 -4.65 -2.85 -0.10
CA SER A 164 -5.33 -1.58 0.21
C SER A 164 -6.56 -1.34 -0.66
N LYS A 165 -6.72 -2.11 -1.74
CA LYS A 165 -7.85 -2.00 -2.66
C LYS A 165 -9.05 -2.78 -2.13
N LEU A 166 -10.19 -2.10 -2.02
CA LEU A 166 -11.49 -2.73 -1.85
C LEU A 166 -11.96 -3.40 -3.16
N SER A 167 -12.44 -4.63 -3.06
CA SER A 167 -13.02 -5.33 -4.21
C SER A 167 -14.35 -4.71 -4.63
N ARG A 168 -14.54 -4.56 -5.95
CA ARG A 168 -15.82 -4.09 -6.52
C ARG A 168 -17.01 -4.96 -6.14
N GLN A 169 -16.80 -6.26 -5.86
CA GLN A 169 -17.88 -7.15 -5.44
C GLN A 169 -18.40 -6.79 -4.06
N VAL A 170 -17.52 -6.40 -3.13
CA VAL A 170 -17.90 -5.90 -1.81
C VAL A 170 -18.76 -4.64 -1.96
N LEU A 171 -18.37 -3.72 -2.84
CA LEU A 171 -19.14 -2.50 -3.09
C LEU A 171 -20.49 -2.78 -3.74
N ARG A 172 -20.54 -3.73 -4.68
CA ARG A 172 -21.80 -4.21 -5.27
C ARG A 172 -22.71 -4.86 -4.23
N PHE A 173 -22.15 -5.65 -3.32
CA PHE A 173 -22.91 -6.22 -2.21
C PHE A 173 -23.56 -5.12 -1.37
N PHE A 174 -22.82 -4.10 -0.96
CA PHE A 174 -23.40 -2.97 -0.21
C PHE A 174 -24.48 -2.24 -1.00
N LYS A 175 -24.26 -2.01 -2.30
CA LYS A 175 -25.27 -1.39 -3.16
C LYS A 175 -26.56 -2.21 -3.24
N LEU A 176 -26.46 -3.54 -3.34
CA LEU A 176 -27.60 -4.45 -3.47
C LEU A 176 -28.28 -4.77 -2.12
N ALA A 177 -27.54 -4.67 -1.02
CA ALA A 177 -28.01 -4.94 0.33
C ALA A 177 -28.32 -3.66 1.12
N PHE A 178 -28.28 -2.48 0.49
CA PHE A 178 -28.38 -1.18 1.18
C PHE A 178 -29.63 -1.04 2.06
N LEU A 179 -30.77 -1.57 1.60
CA LEU A 179 -32.04 -1.54 2.33
C LEU A 179 -32.31 -2.82 3.15
N LYS A 180 -31.42 -3.81 3.09
CA LYS A 180 -31.59 -5.07 3.82
C LYS A 180 -31.11 -4.88 5.26
N PRO A 181 -31.80 -5.46 6.26
CA PRO A 181 -31.31 -5.46 7.62
C PRO A 181 -29.97 -6.20 7.70
N ALA A 182 -29.01 -5.61 8.41
CA ALA A 182 -27.74 -6.22 8.71
C ALA A 182 -27.94 -7.49 9.55
N SER A 183 -27.40 -8.63 9.12
CA SER A 183 -27.40 -9.86 9.91
C SER A 183 -26.18 -10.72 9.58
N PRO A 184 -25.67 -11.53 10.54
CA PRO A 184 -24.60 -12.48 10.28
C PRO A 184 -24.92 -13.42 9.11
N GLN A 185 -26.16 -13.89 9.03
CA GLN A 185 -26.61 -14.77 7.95
C GLN A 185 -26.52 -14.12 6.57
N LEU A 186 -26.83 -12.82 6.45
CA LEU A 186 -26.68 -12.07 5.20
C LEU A 186 -25.20 -12.05 4.76
N TYR A 187 -24.28 -11.80 5.69
CA TYR A 187 -22.85 -11.76 5.38
C TYR A 187 -22.28 -13.13 5.00
N GLU A 188 -22.66 -14.17 5.74
CA GLU A 188 -22.21 -15.53 5.45
C GLU A 188 -22.73 -16.04 4.11
N THR A 189 -24.00 -15.78 3.77
CA THR A 189 -24.62 -16.34 2.56
C THR A 189 -24.37 -15.52 1.30
N GLN A 190 -24.19 -14.20 1.41
CA GLN A 190 -24.07 -13.32 0.24
C GLN A 190 -22.71 -12.64 0.13
N LEU A 191 -22.07 -12.23 1.24
CA LEU A 191 -20.79 -11.51 1.18
C LEU A 191 -19.60 -12.47 1.12
N ARG A 192 -19.55 -13.51 1.98
CA ARG A 192 -18.43 -14.47 2.01
C ARG A 192 -18.17 -15.15 0.66
N PRO A 193 -19.17 -15.64 -0.09
CA PRO A 193 -18.92 -16.27 -1.39
C PRO A 193 -18.25 -15.33 -2.40
N LEU A 194 -18.60 -14.03 -2.36
CA LEU A 194 -18.03 -13.01 -3.24
C LEU A 194 -16.54 -12.72 -2.95
N LEU A 195 -16.07 -13.02 -1.73
CA LEU A 195 -14.66 -12.90 -1.35
C LEU A 195 -13.84 -14.13 -1.76
N MET A 196 -14.49 -15.29 -1.93
CA MET A 196 -13.84 -16.57 -2.26
C MET A 196 -13.76 -16.82 -3.79
N ALA A 197 -14.76 -16.40 -4.57
CA ALA A 197 -14.86 -16.72 -5.99
C ALA A 197 -15.49 -15.60 -6.87
N TYR A 198 -15.28 -15.69 -8.18
CA TYR A 198 -16.03 -14.89 -9.16
C TYR A 198 -17.37 -15.60 -9.40
N LEU A 199 -18.45 -15.03 -8.87
CA LEU A 199 -19.82 -15.36 -9.26
C LEU A 199 -20.24 -14.47 -10.43
#